data_AF-A0A0L8MX62-F1
#
_entry.id   AF-A0A0L8MX62-F1
#
_cell.length_a   1.000
_cell.length_b   1.000
_cell.length_c   1.000
_cell.angle_alpha   90.00
_cell.angle_beta   90.00
_cell.angle_gamma   90.00
#
_symmetry.space_group_name_H-M   'P 1'
#
loop_
_entity.id
_entity.type
_entity.pdbx_description
1 polymer ?
#
loop_
_entity_poly.entity_id
_entity_poly.type
_entity_poly.pdbx_seq_one_letter_code
_entity_poly.pdbx_strand_id
1 'polypeptide(L)'
;MNEDAFWQLIKDCRPTEPDPDAELLAAAVTERLARSPLSLVIGFAEQLAWALYRLDRKEYGHDLSDDAFLYTRAAVVAAGRTVFDNVLRDPAAFAPYATDLIWAECLLYAPDRAYERITGEEWDRDTRYSYESCSNTEGWAD
;
A
#
# COMPACT_ATOMS: atom_id res chain seq x y z
N MET A 1 -1.76 10.71 9.71
CA MET A 1 -0.44 10.45 10.34
C MET A 1 0.66 10.99 9.41
N ASN A 2 1.91 11.11 9.86
CA ASN A 2 3.02 11.46 8.97
C ASN A 2 3.67 10.20 8.38
N GLU A 3 4.54 10.40 7.39
CA GLU A 3 5.21 9.31 6.65
C GLU A 3 6.05 8.41 7.57
N ASP A 4 6.82 8.98 8.51
CA ASP A 4 7.66 8.20 9.43
C ASP A 4 6.83 7.25 10.29
N ALA A 5 5.69 7.71 10.81
CA ALA A 5 4.78 6.89 11.60
C ALA A 5 4.14 5.79 10.76
N PHE A 6 3.83 6.04 9.49
CA PHE A 6 3.27 5.05 8.58
C PHE A 6 4.25 3.90 8.36
N TRP A 7 5.49 4.20 8.00
CA TRP A 7 6.53 3.19 7.80
C TRP A 7 6.89 2.45 9.08
N GLN A 8 6.89 3.13 10.22
CA GLN A 8 7.11 2.49 11.52
C GLN A 8 5.98 1.50 11.84
N LEU A 9 4.72 1.81 11.55
CA LEU A 9 3.59 0.89 11.75
C LEU A 9 3.73 -0.35 10.86
N ILE A 10 4.05 -0.19 9.56
CA ILE A 10 4.31 -1.33 8.65
C ILE A 10 5.45 -2.21 9.20
N LYS A 11 6.52 -1.58 9.70
CA LYS A 11 7.67 -2.29 10.27
C LYS A 11 7.30 -3.04 11.55
N ASP A 12 6.53 -2.43 12.44
CA ASP A 12 6.12 -3.02 13.73
C ASP A 12 5.12 -4.17 13.55
N CYS A 13 4.34 -4.17 12.46
CA CYS A 13 3.39 -5.22 12.11
C CYS A 13 4.02 -6.34 11.27
N ARG A 14 5.29 -6.24 10.90
CA ARG A 14 5.94 -7.24 10.03
C ARG A 14 6.05 -8.60 10.74
N PRO A 15 5.60 -9.70 10.11
CA PRO A 15 5.74 -11.04 10.68
C PRO A 15 7.21 -11.47 10.72
N THR A 16 7.52 -12.41 11.62
CA THR A 16 8.83 -13.07 11.67
C THR A 16 8.95 -14.23 10.68
N GLU A 17 7.80 -14.78 10.28
CA GLU A 17 7.70 -15.86 9.30
C GLU A 17 7.60 -15.29 7.87
N PRO A 18 7.96 -16.08 6.83
CA PRO A 18 7.76 -15.67 5.45
C PRO A 18 6.29 -15.35 5.15
N ASP A 19 6.05 -14.27 4.44
CA ASP A 19 4.72 -13.74 4.12
C ASP A 19 4.70 -13.21 2.69
N PRO A 20 4.75 -14.10 1.68
CA PRO A 20 4.97 -13.74 0.28
C PRO A 20 3.89 -12.80 -0.28
N ASP A 21 2.64 -12.97 0.16
CA ASP A 21 1.49 -12.18 -0.29
C ASP A 21 1.08 -11.07 0.71
N ALA A 22 1.94 -10.82 1.70
CA ALA A 22 1.73 -9.85 2.78
C ALA A 22 0.41 -10.03 3.57
N GLU A 23 -0.15 -11.24 3.62
CA GLU A 23 -1.41 -11.53 4.31
C GLU A 23 -1.27 -11.38 5.83
N LEU A 24 -0.18 -11.90 6.40
CA LEU A 24 0.08 -11.80 7.84
C LEU A 24 0.35 -10.35 8.25
N LEU A 25 1.11 -9.62 7.43
CA LEU A 25 1.32 -8.18 7.60
C LEU A 25 -0.01 -7.42 7.55
N ALA A 26 -0.83 -7.65 6.52
CA ALA A 26 -2.11 -6.97 6.37
C ALA A 26 -3.05 -7.25 7.56
N ALA A 27 -3.10 -8.49 8.04
CA ALA A 27 -3.86 -8.86 9.22
C ALA A 27 -3.34 -8.13 10.49
N ALA A 28 -2.03 -8.09 10.69
CA ALA A 28 -1.42 -7.41 11.83
C ALA A 28 -1.62 -5.87 11.78
N VAL A 29 -1.54 -5.27 10.60
CA VAL A 29 -1.85 -3.85 10.36
C VAL A 29 -3.33 -3.58 10.68
N THR A 30 -4.25 -4.39 10.14
CA THR A 30 -5.69 -4.27 10.40
C THR A 30 -5.98 -4.35 11.90
N GLU A 31 -5.38 -5.30 12.61
CA GLU A 31 -5.58 -5.47 14.05
C GLU A 31 -5.03 -4.29 14.87
N ARG A 32 -3.86 -3.78 14.48
CA ARG A 32 -3.27 -2.59 15.11
C ARG A 32 -4.17 -1.37 14.92
N LEU A 33 -4.68 -1.16 13.71
CA LEU A 33 -5.54 -0.04 13.36
C LEU A 33 -6.90 -0.13 14.05
N ALA A 34 -7.53 -1.32 14.10
CA ALA A 34 -8.83 -1.54 14.73
C ALA A 34 -8.84 -1.27 16.25
N ARG A 35 -7.66 -1.32 16.91
CA ARG A 35 -7.48 -0.97 18.33
C ARG A 35 -7.01 0.46 18.56
N SER A 36 -6.96 1.27 17.50
CA SER A 36 -6.45 2.64 17.53
C SER A 36 -7.58 3.65 17.32
N PRO A 37 -7.36 4.94 17.63
CA PRO A 37 -8.31 5.99 17.28
C PRO A 37 -8.58 6.05 15.77
N LEU A 38 -9.80 6.39 15.37
CA LEU A 38 -10.21 6.47 13.97
C LEU A 38 -9.33 7.41 13.13
N SER A 39 -8.80 8.48 13.73
CA SER A 39 -7.86 9.39 13.07
C SER A 39 -6.55 8.72 12.64
N LEU A 40 -6.13 7.63 13.30
CA LEU A 40 -4.99 6.82 12.88
C LEU A 40 -5.34 5.97 11.66
N VAL A 41 -6.54 5.39 11.61
CA VAL A 41 -7.04 4.61 10.47
C VAL A 41 -7.09 5.46 9.22
N ILE A 42 -7.74 6.63 9.31
CA ILE A 42 -7.80 7.62 8.23
C ILE A 42 -6.39 8.06 7.84
N GLY A 43 -5.56 8.36 8.84
CA GLY A 43 -4.18 8.75 8.62
C GLY A 43 -3.34 7.69 7.88
N PHE A 44 -3.58 6.40 8.15
CA PHE A 44 -2.91 5.29 7.48
C PHE A 44 -3.39 5.14 6.04
N ALA A 45 -4.71 5.21 5.81
CA ALA A 45 -5.28 5.16 4.46
C ALA A 45 -4.72 6.28 3.57
N GLU A 46 -4.61 7.50 4.09
CA GLU A 46 -4.01 8.63 3.37
C GLU A 46 -2.55 8.39 2.97
N GLN A 47 -1.74 7.82 3.89
CA GLN A 47 -0.33 7.53 3.62
C GLN A 47 -0.15 6.34 2.67
N LEU A 48 -0.98 5.31 2.79
CA LEU A 48 -1.00 4.18 1.87
C LEU A 48 -1.38 4.65 0.46
N ALA A 49 -2.45 5.43 0.33
CA ALA A 49 -2.88 5.97 -0.96
C ALA A 49 -1.80 6.88 -1.58
N TRP A 50 -1.18 7.75 -0.78
CA TRP A 50 -0.05 8.57 -1.24
C TRP A 50 1.14 7.74 -1.74
N ALA A 51 1.53 6.69 -1.00
CA ALA A 51 2.63 5.82 -1.40
C ALA A 51 2.32 5.10 -2.72
N LEU A 52 1.12 4.53 -2.85
CA LEU A 52 0.65 3.87 -4.07
C LEU A 52 0.61 4.84 -5.24
N TYR A 53 0.10 6.06 -5.03
CA TYR A 53 0.07 7.12 -6.03
C TYR A 53 1.47 7.52 -6.51
N ARG A 54 2.46 7.59 -5.61
CA ARG A 54 3.87 7.89 -5.99
C ARG A 54 4.49 6.82 -6.87
N LEU A 55 4.07 5.57 -6.68
CA LEU A 55 4.44 4.42 -7.50
C LEU A 55 3.56 4.26 -8.73
N ASP A 56 2.51 5.06 -8.91
CA ASP A 56 1.65 4.99 -10.09
C ASP A 56 2.33 5.69 -11.27
N ARG A 57 3.18 4.95 -11.99
CA ARG A 57 3.97 5.46 -13.11
C ARG A 57 4.02 4.48 -14.27
N LYS A 58 4.02 5.01 -15.49
CA LYS A 58 4.02 4.25 -16.74
C LYS A 58 5.21 3.31 -16.85
N GLU A 59 6.40 3.73 -16.44
CA GLU A 59 7.61 2.88 -16.47
C GLU A 59 7.51 1.59 -15.66
N TYR A 60 6.59 1.51 -14.69
CA TYR A 60 6.35 0.31 -13.89
C TYR A 60 5.16 -0.50 -14.37
N GLY A 61 4.09 0.18 -14.82
CA GLY A 61 2.77 -0.44 -15.03
C GLY A 61 2.40 -0.74 -16.47
N HIS A 62 3.13 -0.24 -17.48
CA HIS A 62 2.68 -0.28 -18.88
C HIS A 62 2.34 -1.67 -19.44
N ASP A 63 3.01 -2.72 -18.96
CA ASP A 63 2.81 -4.11 -19.40
C ASP A 63 1.93 -4.94 -18.45
N LEU A 64 1.37 -4.32 -17.41
CA LEU A 64 0.55 -4.97 -16.40
C LEU A 64 -0.92 -4.59 -16.56
N SER A 65 -1.83 -5.46 -16.11
CA SER A 65 -3.23 -5.05 -15.89
C SER A 65 -3.32 -4.06 -14.73
N ASP A 66 -4.41 -3.29 -14.68
CA ASP A 66 -4.64 -2.32 -13.59
C ASP A 66 -4.56 -2.97 -12.21
N ASP A 67 -5.18 -4.14 -12.02
CA ASP A 67 -5.15 -4.91 -10.77
C ASP A 67 -3.75 -5.43 -10.45
N ALA A 68 -3.08 -6.07 -11.41
CA ALA A 68 -1.74 -6.61 -11.20
C ALA A 68 -0.76 -5.48 -10.83
N PHE A 69 -0.89 -4.32 -11.49
CA PHE A 69 -0.07 -3.17 -11.18
C PHE A 69 -0.36 -2.62 -9.78
N LEU A 70 -1.64 -2.48 -9.41
CA LEU A 70 -2.04 -2.04 -8.08
C LEU A 70 -1.49 -2.97 -6.98
N TYR A 71 -1.63 -4.29 -7.14
CA TYR A 71 -1.20 -5.26 -6.14
C TYR A 71 0.32 -5.35 -6.03
N THR A 72 1.03 -5.16 -7.14
CA THR A 72 2.49 -5.07 -7.16
C THR A 72 2.98 -3.81 -6.45
N ARG A 73 2.32 -2.65 -6.66
CA ARG A 73 2.63 -1.42 -5.90
C ARG A 73 2.38 -1.60 -4.41
N ALA A 74 1.31 -2.29 -4.03
CA ALA A 74 1.05 -2.64 -2.63
C ALA A 74 2.16 -3.52 -2.05
N ALA A 75 2.70 -4.47 -2.82
CA ALA A 75 3.80 -5.33 -2.38
C ALA A 75 5.09 -4.54 -2.13
N VAL A 76 5.40 -3.55 -2.96
CA VAL A 76 6.52 -2.62 -2.73
C VAL A 76 6.35 -1.86 -1.40
N VAL A 77 5.12 -1.40 -1.10
CA VAL A 77 4.81 -0.74 0.17
C VAL A 77 4.92 -1.72 1.35
N ALA A 78 4.39 -2.94 1.22
CA ALA A 78 4.51 -3.99 2.23
C ALA A 78 5.99 -4.34 2.54
N ALA A 79 6.84 -4.33 1.51
CA ALA A 79 8.28 -4.54 1.62
C ALA A 79 9.00 -3.39 2.36
N GLY A 80 8.34 -2.24 2.53
CA GLY A 80 8.70 -1.19 3.47
C GLY A 80 9.54 -0.06 2.85
N ARG A 81 9.81 0.97 3.67
CA ARG A 81 10.37 2.26 3.24
C ARG A 81 11.60 2.15 2.35
N THR A 82 12.59 1.34 2.74
CA THR A 82 13.84 1.20 1.98
C THR A 82 13.59 0.70 0.56
N VAL A 83 12.68 -0.26 0.39
CA VAL A 83 12.35 -0.80 -0.93
C VAL A 83 11.58 0.23 -1.73
N PHE A 84 10.57 0.85 -1.13
CA PHE A 84 9.81 1.94 -1.73
C PHE A 84 10.72 3.07 -2.26
N ASP A 85 11.63 3.57 -1.42
CA ASP A 85 12.57 4.63 -1.79
C ASP A 85 13.56 4.19 -2.88
N ASN A 86 13.92 2.90 -2.91
CA ASN A 86 14.78 2.35 -3.95
C ASN A 86 14.05 2.28 -5.30
N VAL A 87 12.80 1.80 -5.32
CA VAL A 87 11.97 1.77 -6.54
C VAL A 87 11.77 3.17 -7.10
N LEU A 88 11.47 4.17 -6.26
CA LEU A 88 11.30 5.56 -6.71
C LEU A 88 12.57 6.16 -7.32
N ARG A 89 13.74 5.65 -6.95
CA ARG A 89 15.04 6.12 -7.43
C ARG A 89 15.51 5.37 -8.67
N ASP A 90 15.25 4.08 -8.71
CA ASP A 90 15.66 3.16 -9.78
C ASP A 90 14.47 2.27 -10.18
N PRO A 91 13.83 2.58 -11.32
CA PRO A 91 12.74 1.77 -11.85
C PRO A 91 13.03 0.29 -12.02
N ALA A 92 14.29 -0.10 -12.24
CA ALA A 92 14.67 -1.50 -12.38
C ALA A 92 14.41 -2.31 -11.09
N ALA A 93 14.36 -1.65 -9.93
CA ALA A 93 14.05 -2.30 -8.65
C ALA A 93 12.57 -2.73 -8.53
N PHE A 94 11.68 -2.25 -9.40
CA PHE A 94 10.28 -2.70 -9.46
C PHE A 94 10.14 -4.05 -10.19
N ALA A 95 11.00 -4.32 -11.17
CA ALA A 95 10.88 -5.44 -12.09
C ALA A 95 10.76 -6.82 -11.41
N PRO A 96 11.48 -7.14 -10.31
CA PRO A 96 11.31 -8.41 -9.61
C PRO A 96 9.89 -8.60 -9.07
N TYR A 97 9.26 -7.55 -8.53
CA TYR A 97 7.89 -7.63 -8.01
C TYR A 97 6.88 -7.95 -9.11
N ALA A 98 7.03 -7.30 -10.28
CA ALA A 98 6.18 -7.53 -11.43
C ALA A 98 6.39 -8.92 -12.06
N THR A 99 7.64 -9.35 -12.21
CA THR A 99 7.99 -10.60 -12.90
C THR A 99 7.66 -11.84 -12.06
N ASP A 100 7.94 -11.78 -10.76
CA ASP A 100 7.70 -12.89 -9.83
C ASP A 100 6.26 -12.90 -9.29
N LEU A 101 5.41 -11.99 -9.77
CA LEU A 101 4.00 -11.84 -9.37
C LEU A 101 3.82 -11.66 -7.86
N ILE A 102 4.70 -10.84 -7.25
CA ILE A 102 4.65 -10.55 -5.81
C ILE A 102 3.59 -9.50 -5.56
N TRP A 103 2.52 -9.89 -4.87
CA TRP A 103 1.33 -9.07 -4.66
C TRP A 103 1.02 -8.89 -3.18
N ALA A 104 0.39 -7.77 -2.84
CA ALA A 104 -0.07 -7.52 -1.46
C ALA A 104 -1.47 -6.90 -1.45
N GLU A 105 -2.40 -7.50 -2.19
CA GLU A 105 -3.79 -7.03 -2.29
C GLU A 105 -4.42 -6.81 -0.90
N CYS A 106 -4.22 -7.75 0.02
CA CYS A 106 -4.82 -7.69 1.36
C CYS A 106 -4.48 -6.41 2.14
N LEU A 107 -3.33 -5.78 1.86
CA LEU A 107 -2.93 -4.54 2.52
C LEU A 107 -3.83 -3.36 2.15
N LEU A 108 -4.39 -3.35 0.94
CA LEU A 108 -5.26 -2.28 0.43
C LEU A 108 -6.52 -2.10 1.27
N TYR A 109 -7.06 -3.22 1.75
CA TYR A 109 -8.30 -3.28 2.53
C TYR A 109 -8.06 -3.15 4.05
N ALA A 110 -6.81 -3.10 4.51
CA ALA A 110 -6.50 -3.04 5.93
C ALA A 110 -7.13 -1.83 6.67
N PRO A 111 -7.08 -0.58 6.15
CA PRO A 111 -7.73 0.53 6.81
C PRO A 111 -9.27 0.41 6.80
N ASP A 112 -9.85 -0.08 5.70
CA ASP A 112 -11.29 -0.18 5.52
C ASP A 112 -11.89 -1.24 6.47
N ARG A 113 -11.23 -2.40 6.58
CA ARG A 113 -11.56 -3.45 7.57
C ARG A 113 -11.39 -2.95 9.01
N ALA A 114 -10.41 -2.10 9.28
CA ALA A 114 -10.22 -1.52 10.60
C ALA A 114 -11.31 -0.48 10.94
N TYR A 115 -11.70 0.34 9.96
CA TYR A 115 -12.80 1.30 10.08
C TYR A 115 -14.11 0.57 10.42
N GLU A 116 -14.44 -0.48 9.68
CA GLU A 116 -15.65 -1.27 9.90
C GLU A 116 -15.66 -1.92 11.29
N ARG A 117 -14.52 -2.45 11.76
CA ARG A 117 -14.41 -3.00 13.12
C ARG A 117 -14.62 -1.97 14.23
N ILE A 118 -14.25 -0.71 14.00
CA ILE A 118 -14.39 0.37 14.99
C ILE A 118 -15.80 0.95 15.00
N THR A 119 -16.39 1.13 13.82
CA THR A 119 -17.64 1.89 13.63
C THR A 119 -18.87 1.00 13.47
N GLY A 120 -18.68 -0.23 12.99
CA GLY A 120 -19.75 -1.11 12.54
C GLY A 120 -20.28 -0.80 11.14
N GLU A 121 -19.65 0.11 10.40
CA GLU A 121 -20.10 0.57 9.08
C GLU A 121 -19.01 0.39 8.01
N GLU A 122 -19.42 0.10 6.78
CA GLU A 122 -18.51 0.14 5.63
C GLU A 122 -18.04 1.57 5.39
N TRP A 123 -16.77 1.73 5.00
CA TRP A 123 -16.21 3.04 4.75
C TRP A 123 -16.32 3.41 3.27
N ASP A 124 -17.06 4.49 2.96
CA ASP A 124 -16.92 5.21 1.69
C ASP A 124 -15.62 6.03 1.72
N ARG A 125 -14.51 5.31 1.52
CA ARG A 125 -13.16 5.84 1.73
C ARG A 125 -12.84 6.94 0.72
N ASP A 126 -12.62 8.14 1.25
CA ASP A 126 -12.10 9.28 0.51
C ASP A 126 -10.71 9.64 1.04
N THR A 127 -9.72 9.64 0.16
CA THR A 127 -8.33 10.01 0.44
C THR A 127 -7.88 11.06 -0.57
N ARG A 128 -6.93 11.91 -0.20
CA ARG A 128 -6.45 12.99 -1.07
C ARG A 128 -5.94 12.51 -2.43
N TYR A 129 -5.38 11.31 -2.46
CA TYR A 129 -4.90 10.64 -3.66
C TYR A 129 -5.75 9.39 -3.90
N SER A 130 -6.07 9.09 -5.16
CA SER A 130 -6.56 7.77 -5.50
C SER A 130 -5.40 6.78 -5.47
N TYR A 131 -5.65 5.59 -4.94
CA TYR A 131 -4.68 4.50 -4.98
C TYR A 131 -4.78 3.69 -6.27
N GLU A 132 -5.88 3.85 -7.01
CA GLU A 132 -6.14 3.16 -8.27
C GLU A 132 -5.04 3.41 -9.30
N SER A 133 -4.85 2.43 -10.17
CA SER A 133 -3.88 2.50 -11.27
C SER A 133 -4.27 3.61 -12.25
N CYS A 134 -3.26 4.25 -12.85
CA CYS A 134 -3.43 5.34 -13.82
C CYS A 134 -4.08 6.62 -13.26
N SER A 135 -4.12 6.80 -11.95
CA SER A 135 -4.67 7.99 -11.29
C SER A 135 -3.67 9.14 -11.17
N ASN A 136 -2.36 8.84 -11.14
CA ASN A 136 -1.29 9.81 -11.19
C ASN A 136 -1.04 10.27 -12.64
N THR A 137 -1.85 11.19 -13.12
CA THR A 137 -1.76 11.71 -14.50
C THR A 137 -0.35 12.18 -14.91
N GLU A 138 0.45 12.74 -14.00
CA GLU A 138 1.84 13.13 -14.28
C GLU A 138 2.76 11.91 -14.46
N GLY A 139 2.56 10.85 -13.68
CA GLY A 139 3.31 9.59 -13.81
C GLY A 139 3.00 8.80 -15.08
N TRP A 140 1.96 9.18 -15.81
CA TRP A 140 1.51 8.55 -17.05
C TRP A 140 1.62 9.44 -18.29
N ALA A 141 2.17 10.64 -18.15
CA ALA A 141 2.50 11.51 -19.28
C ALA A 141 3.65 10.92 -20.11
N ASP A 142 3.69 11.27 -21.40
CA ASP A 142 4.75 10.88 -22.36
C ASP A 142 6.02 11.75 -22.25
#